data_AF-A0A9P4NZ62-F1
#
_entry.id   AF-A0A9P4NZ62-F1
#
_cell.length_a   1.000
_cell.length_b   1.000
_cell.length_c   1.000
_cell.angle_alpha   90.00
_cell.angle_beta   90.00
_cell.angle_gamma   90.00
#
_symmetry.space_group_name_H-M   'P 1'
#
loop_
_entity.id
_entity.type
_entity.pdbx_description
1 polymer ?
#
loop_
_entity_poly.entity_id
_entity_poly.type
_entity_poly.pdbx_seq_one_letter_code
_entity_poly.pdbx_strand_id
1 'polypeptide(L)'
;SRIDYSLLRGWLRQCKTRCKLDDFIKERKRFQRIPFYLLDCRKREIIKVPSKRLLRYIALSYVWGDVDIKSRPQVTNLPFPVTESCSRTIEDAITVVLKLGYRYLWVDSLCVSPHASMRHEQIANMDVVYKNAELTIVAGAGSNADYGLPGVSERHRTQQINLKVGRQHLVSTSSDPLHAFKSSYYQTRGWTYQEYFFSRRRLIFSDSQVYFEC
;
A
#
# COMPACT_ATOMS: atom_id res chain seq x y z
N SER A 1 -4.54 -9.44 17.77
CA SER A 1 -3.37 -8.60 18.10
C SER A 1 -3.34 -7.36 17.19
N ARG A 2 -3.23 -6.15 17.77
CA ARG A 2 -3.14 -4.88 17.01
C ARG A 2 -1.73 -4.64 16.48
N ILE A 3 -1.58 -3.73 15.51
CA ILE A 3 -0.27 -3.34 14.95
C ILE A 3 0.46 -2.38 15.89
N ASP A 4 1.76 -2.62 16.05
CA ASP A 4 2.67 -1.67 16.70
C ASP A 4 3.25 -0.70 15.66
N TYR A 5 2.61 0.46 15.51
CA TYR A 5 3.08 1.50 14.60
C TYR A 5 4.40 2.15 15.02
N SER A 6 4.81 2.03 16.29
CA SER A 6 6.12 2.54 16.73
C SER A 6 7.24 1.70 16.13
N LEU A 7 7.07 0.37 16.11
CA LEU A 7 7.97 -0.57 15.47
C LEU A 7 8.05 -0.32 13.96
N LEU A 8 6.90 -0.16 13.29
CA LEU A 8 6.85 0.10 11.85
C LEU A 8 7.59 1.39 11.46
N ARG A 9 7.40 2.47 12.23
CA ARG A 9 8.15 3.73 12.04
C ARG A 9 9.65 3.53 12.29
N GLY A 10 10.00 2.69 13.27
CA GLY A 10 11.36 2.28 13.56
C GLY A 10 12.05 1.61 12.36
N TRP A 11 11.40 0.61 11.74
CA TRP A 11 11.90 -0.06 10.54
C TRP A 11 12.12 0.91 9.38
N LEU A 12 11.13 1.77 9.11
CA LEU A 12 11.22 2.74 8.02
C LEU A 12 12.38 3.73 8.24
N ARG A 13 12.57 4.19 9.49
CA ARG A 13 13.70 5.07 9.85
C ARG A 13 15.04 4.36 9.66
N GLN A 14 15.17 3.12 10.13
CA GLN A 14 16.42 2.36 10.01
C GLN A 14 16.80 2.10 8.54
N CYS A 15 15.85 1.66 7.70
CA CYS A 15 16.10 1.46 6.27
C CYS A 15 16.48 2.79 5.58
N LYS A 16 15.85 3.93 5.92
CA LYS A 16 16.28 5.24 5.38
C LYS A 16 17.69 5.64 5.77
N THR A 17 18.13 5.33 6.99
CA THR A 17 19.49 5.64 7.44
C THR A 17 20.55 4.72 6.85
N ARG A 18 20.21 3.45 6.59
CA ARG A 18 21.17 2.43 6.15
C ARG A 18 21.27 2.29 4.64
N CYS A 19 20.19 2.57 3.93
CA CYS A 19 20.13 2.37 2.48
C CYS A 19 20.33 3.69 1.75
N LYS A 20 21.30 3.74 0.83
CA LYS A 20 21.49 4.86 -0.13
C LYS A 20 20.39 4.93 -1.21
N LEU A 21 19.21 4.39 -0.92
CA LEU A 21 18.07 4.32 -1.86
C LEU A 21 17.45 5.70 -2.13
N ASP A 22 17.83 6.74 -1.37
CA ASP A 22 17.25 8.09 -1.46
C ASP A 22 17.96 9.00 -2.50
N ASP A 23 19.04 8.55 -3.15
CA ASP A 23 19.79 9.32 -4.17
C ASP A 23 19.03 9.50 -5.51
N PHE A 24 17.83 8.94 -5.66
CA PHE A 24 17.07 8.92 -6.93
C PHE A 24 16.07 10.06 -7.14
N ILE A 25 16.29 11.22 -6.50
CA ILE A 25 15.52 12.47 -6.75
C ILE A 25 15.51 12.84 -8.26
N LYS A 26 16.48 12.35 -9.06
CA LYS A 26 16.59 12.62 -10.50
C LYS A 26 15.44 12.03 -11.34
N GLU A 27 14.90 10.84 -11.02
CA GLU A 27 13.80 10.24 -11.80
C GLU A 27 12.44 10.91 -11.52
N ARG A 28 12.27 11.46 -10.32
CA ARG A 28 11.09 12.26 -9.93
C ARG A 28 10.80 13.43 -10.86
N LYS A 29 11.81 13.93 -11.60
CA LYS A 29 11.66 14.98 -12.61
C LYS A 29 11.04 14.50 -13.93
N ARG A 30 11.26 13.25 -14.35
CA ARG A 30 10.64 12.70 -15.59
C ARG A 30 9.14 12.54 -15.45
N PHE A 31 8.67 12.21 -14.24
CA PHE A 31 7.26 11.99 -13.92
C PHE A 31 6.40 13.28 -13.95
N GLN A 32 7.02 14.46 -14.03
CA GLN A 32 6.29 15.75 -14.03
C GLN A 32 5.54 16.06 -15.33
N ARG A 33 5.65 15.19 -16.35
CA ARG A 33 5.00 15.38 -17.66
C ARG A 33 3.60 14.79 -17.75
N ILE A 34 3.23 13.91 -16.82
CA ILE A 34 1.94 13.21 -16.83
C ILE A 34 1.09 13.72 -15.66
N PRO A 35 -0.23 13.92 -15.84
CA PRO A 35 -1.13 14.16 -14.71
C PRO A 35 -0.98 13.05 -13.66
N PHE A 36 -0.57 13.41 -12.46
CA PHE A 36 -0.43 12.49 -11.33
C PHE A 36 -1.41 12.86 -10.24
N TYR A 37 -2.11 11.86 -9.71
CA TYR A 37 -3.15 12.05 -8.70
C TYR A 37 -2.80 11.29 -7.43
N LEU A 38 -3.18 11.84 -6.29
CA LEU A 38 -2.98 11.22 -4.98
C LEU A 38 -4.24 11.42 -4.14
N LEU A 39 -4.55 10.43 -3.31
CA LEU A 39 -5.52 10.56 -2.23
C LEU A 39 -4.89 11.32 -1.07
N ASP A 40 -5.48 12.46 -0.71
CA ASP A 40 -5.20 13.14 0.56
C ASP A 40 -5.97 12.43 1.68
N CYS A 41 -5.28 11.56 2.42
CA CYS A 41 -5.88 10.75 3.48
C CYS A 41 -6.51 11.58 4.61
N ARG A 42 -6.09 12.84 4.80
CA ARG A 42 -6.67 13.71 5.84
C ARG A 42 -7.98 14.33 5.39
N LYS A 43 -8.05 14.76 4.13
CA LYS A 43 -9.24 15.41 3.56
C LYS A 43 -10.21 14.43 2.93
N ARG A 44 -9.76 13.21 2.64
CA ARG A 44 -10.47 12.20 1.86
C ARG A 44 -10.84 12.70 0.47
N GLU A 45 -9.86 13.29 -0.22
CA GLU A 45 -10.03 13.87 -1.55
C GLU A 45 -8.91 13.43 -2.47
N ILE A 46 -9.24 13.11 -3.72
CA ILE A 46 -8.23 12.96 -4.78
C ILE A 46 -7.78 14.35 -5.20
N ILE A 47 -6.47 14.56 -5.24
CA ILE A 47 -5.84 15.80 -5.65
C ILE A 47 -4.91 15.57 -6.85
N LYS A 48 -4.86 16.54 -7.77
CA LYS A 48 -3.80 16.60 -8.79
C LYS A 48 -2.51 17.08 -8.13
N VAL A 49 -1.43 16.34 -8.31
CA VAL A 49 -0.10 16.76 -7.84
C VAL A 49 0.39 17.90 -8.73
N PRO A 50 0.71 19.08 -8.15
CA PRO A 50 1.24 20.19 -8.94
C PRO A 50 2.59 19.81 -9.57
N SER A 51 2.79 20.11 -10.86
CA SER A 51 3.99 19.71 -11.62
C SER A 51 5.32 20.17 -10.99
N LYS A 52 5.30 21.24 -10.19
CA LYS A 52 6.50 21.80 -9.52
C LYS A 52 6.72 21.27 -8.10
N ARG A 53 5.83 20.43 -7.56
CA ARG A 53 5.88 19.99 -6.15
C ARG A 53 6.15 18.50 -6.04
N LEU A 54 7.19 18.15 -5.29
CA LEU A 54 7.47 16.77 -4.92
C LEU A 54 6.70 16.41 -3.65
N LEU A 55 5.65 15.61 -3.80
CA LEU A 55 4.92 15.05 -2.68
C LEU A 55 5.47 13.68 -2.29
N ARG A 56 5.60 13.48 -0.98
CA ARG A 56 5.90 12.17 -0.40
C ARG A 56 4.61 11.41 -0.22
N TYR A 57 4.51 10.22 -0.80
CA TYR A 57 3.34 9.38 -0.72
C TYR A 57 3.73 7.93 -0.46
N ILE A 58 2.76 7.18 0.03
CA ILE A 58 2.79 5.72 0.13
C ILE A 58 1.95 5.17 -1.02
N ALA A 59 2.32 4.03 -1.59
CA ALA A 59 1.49 3.32 -2.56
C ALA A 59 0.77 2.14 -1.87
N LEU A 60 -0.41 1.78 -2.37
CA LEU A 60 -1.11 0.56 -2.00
C LEU A 60 -1.08 -0.41 -3.20
N SER A 61 -0.61 -1.62 -2.96
CA SER A 61 -0.75 -2.75 -3.88
C SER A 61 -1.63 -3.82 -3.23
N TYR A 62 -2.70 -4.18 -3.93
CA TYR A 62 -3.73 -5.08 -3.41
C TYR A 62 -4.46 -5.77 -4.57
N VAL A 63 -5.17 -6.84 -4.25
CA VAL A 63 -6.02 -7.52 -5.23
C VAL A 63 -7.43 -6.96 -5.16
N TRP A 64 -7.98 -6.55 -6.31
CA TRP A 64 -9.32 -5.98 -6.34
C TRP A 64 -10.42 -7.04 -6.18
N GLY A 65 -10.22 -8.23 -6.75
CA GLY A 65 -11.27 -9.25 -6.90
C GLY A 65 -12.09 -9.04 -8.17
N ASP A 66 -13.31 -9.59 -8.21
CA ASP A 66 -14.23 -9.51 -9.37
C ASP A 66 -14.98 -8.16 -9.47
N VAL A 67 -14.32 -7.06 -9.09
CA VAL A 67 -14.95 -5.74 -9.10
C VAL A 67 -15.00 -5.22 -10.53
N ASP A 68 -16.22 -4.93 -11.01
CA ASP A 68 -16.44 -4.40 -12.35
C ASP A 68 -15.79 -3.02 -12.50
N ILE A 69 -14.86 -2.89 -13.44
CA ILE A 69 -14.06 -1.67 -13.70
C ILE A 69 -14.97 -0.50 -14.14
N LYS A 70 -16.21 -0.78 -14.53
CA LYS A 70 -17.19 0.19 -15.03
C LYS A 70 -17.74 1.14 -13.97
N SER A 71 -17.63 0.82 -12.68
CA SER A 71 -18.14 1.66 -11.58
C SER A 71 -17.11 2.65 -11.03
N ARG A 72 -15.97 2.88 -11.71
CA ARG A 72 -14.98 3.85 -11.22
C ARG A 72 -15.58 5.24 -11.15
N PRO A 73 -15.45 5.96 -10.02
CA PRO A 73 -15.88 7.34 -9.94
C PRO A 73 -15.13 8.16 -10.99
N GLN A 74 -15.90 8.90 -11.81
CA GLN A 74 -15.30 9.76 -12.81
C GLN A 74 -14.63 10.95 -12.10
N VAL A 75 -13.30 10.97 -12.11
CA VAL A 75 -12.50 12.09 -11.58
C VAL A 75 -12.58 13.26 -12.57
N THR A 76 -13.73 13.93 -12.62
CA THR A 76 -13.99 15.05 -13.54
C THR A 76 -13.71 16.41 -12.90
N ASN A 77 -13.89 16.54 -11.58
CA ASN A 77 -13.69 17.79 -10.82
C ASN A 77 -12.73 17.56 -9.66
N LEU A 78 -11.54 18.17 -9.70
CA LEU A 78 -10.52 18.08 -8.65
C LEU A 78 -10.45 19.37 -7.82
N PRO A 79 -10.31 19.30 -6.48
CA PRO A 79 -10.26 18.09 -5.66
C PRO A 79 -11.58 17.30 -5.69
N PHE A 80 -11.47 15.97 -5.86
CA PHE A 80 -12.63 15.07 -5.94
C PHE A 80 -12.83 14.41 -4.57
N PRO A 81 -13.91 14.70 -3.85
CA PRO A 81 -14.16 14.09 -2.56
C PRO A 81 -14.48 12.60 -2.74
N VAL A 82 -13.86 11.78 -1.91
CA VAL A 82 -14.15 10.35 -1.82
C VAL A 82 -15.32 10.20 -0.85
N THR A 83 -16.53 10.43 -1.38
CA THR A 83 -17.79 10.49 -0.61
C THR A 83 -18.38 9.12 -0.28
N GLU A 84 -18.06 8.10 -1.09
CA GLU A 84 -18.45 6.72 -0.83
C GLU A 84 -17.37 6.01 -0.01
N SER A 85 -17.79 5.11 0.90
CA SER A 85 -16.87 4.26 1.64
C SER A 85 -16.02 3.47 0.67
N CYS A 86 -14.70 3.66 0.71
CA CYS A 86 -13.80 2.84 -0.09
C CYS A 86 -13.88 1.39 0.37
N SER A 87 -13.34 0.50 -0.45
CA SER A 87 -13.14 -0.88 -0.02
C SER A 87 -12.33 -0.93 1.28
N ARG A 88 -12.58 -1.95 2.12
CA ARG A 88 -11.97 -2.02 3.46
C ARG A 88 -10.45 -1.97 3.42
N THR A 89 -9.82 -2.58 2.41
CA THR A 89 -8.37 -2.54 2.24
C THR A 89 -7.84 -1.12 2.02
N ILE A 90 -8.57 -0.27 1.29
CA ILE A 90 -8.20 1.14 1.09
C ILE A 90 -8.36 1.93 2.40
N GLU A 91 -9.46 1.71 3.14
CA GLU A 91 -9.68 2.36 4.44
C GLU A 91 -8.58 2.02 5.47
N ASP A 92 -8.19 0.75 5.50
CA ASP A 92 -7.09 0.31 6.35
C ASP A 92 -5.76 0.91 5.88
N ALA A 93 -5.52 0.99 4.57
CA ALA A 93 -4.32 1.63 4.03
C ALA A 93 -4.26 3.12 4.39
N ILE A 94 -5.38 3.86 4.30
CA ILE A 94 -5.50 5.25 4.76
C ILE A 94 -5.10 5.36 6.23
N THR A 95 -5.61 4.45 7.08
CA THR A 95 -5.29 4.40 8.51
C THR A 95 -3.79 4.19 8.73
N VAL A 96 -3.19 3.22 8.02
CA VAL A 96 -1.75 2.94 8.11
C VAL A 96 -0.93 4.15 7.67
N VAL A 97 -1.28 4.79 6.54
CA VAL A 97 -0.59 5.99 6.02
C VAL A 97 -0.53 7.09 7.08
N LEU A 98 -1.68 7.41 7.68
CA LEU A 98 -1.78 8.45 8.70
C LEU A 98 -1.00 8.08 9.97
N LYS A 99 -1.08 6.82 10.42
CA LYS A 99 -0.36 6.33 11.62
C LYS A 99 1.15 6.24 11.42
N LEU A 100 1.62 6.09 10.18
CA LEU A 100 3.03 6.16 9.81
C LEU A 100 3.54 7.61 9.69
N GLY A 101 2.66 8.60 9.77
CA GLY A 101 3.01 10.03 9.69
C GLY A 101 3.03 10.59 8.27
N TYR A 102 2.46 9.88 7.29
CA TYR A 102 2.27 10.37 5.92
C TYR A 102 0.87 10.92 5.72
N ARG A 103 0.66 11.57 4.57
CA ARG A 103 -0.63 12.19 4.22
C ARG A 103 -1.20 11.68 2.91
N TYR A 104 -0.33 11.33 1.97
CA TYR A 104 -0.75 11.02 0.62
C TYR A 104 -0.62 9.52 0.36
N LEU A 105 -1.68 8.96 -0.21
CA LEU A 105 -1.74 7.58 -0.66
C LEU A 105 -1.99 7.55 -2.16
N TRP A 106 -1.26 6.69 -2.87
CA TRP A 106 -1.56 6.34 -4.25
C TRP A 106 -2.30 4.99 -4.26
N VAL A 107 -3.46 4.95 -4.92
CA VAL A 107 -4.28 3.75 -5.12
C VAL A 107 -4.63 3.70 -6.60
N ASP A 108 -4.30 2.61 -7.26
CA ASP A 108 -4.54 2.40 -8.69
C ASP A 108 -6.00 2.64 -9.13
N SER A 109 -6.97 2.12 -8.37
CA SER A 109 -8.41 2.24 -8.66
C SER A 109 -8.94 3.68 -8.55
N LEU A 110 -8.29 4.53 -7.75
CA LEU A 110 -8.71 5.91 -7.49
C LEU A 110 -7.85 6.97 -8.22
N CYS A 111 -6.57 6.71 -8.36
CA CYS A 111 -5.58 7.68 -8.85
C CYS A 111 -5.26 7.51 -10.34
N VAL A 112 -5.67 6.40 -10.97
CA VAL A 112 -5.57 6.24 -12.43
C VAL A 112 -6.82 6.79 -13.09
N SER A 113 -6.61 7.64 -14.09
CA SER A 113 -7.66 8.32 -14.83
C SER A 113 -8.63 7.32 -15.49
N PRO A 114 -9.94 7.59 -15.44
CA PRO A 114 -10.91 6.79 -16.19
C PRO A 114 -10.79 7.02 -17.70
N HIS A 115 -10.22 8.14 -18.15
CA HIS A 115 -10.07 8.46 -19.57
C HIS A 115 -8.97 7.61 -20.23
N ALA A 116 -9.30 6.91 -21.31
CA ALA A 116 -8.41 5.96 -21.97
C ALA A 116 -7.05 6.55 -22.38
N SER A 117 -7.02 7.77 -22.93
CA SER A 117 -5.77 8.42 -23.36
C SER A 117 -4.78 8.61 -22.21
N MET A 118 -5.25 9.14 -21.08
CA MET A 118 -4.43 9.33 -19.87
C MET A 118 -4.12 8.00 -19.17
N ARG A 119 -5.08 7.06 -19.16
CA ARG A 119 -4.94 5.76 -18.51
C ARG A 119 -3.75 4.98 -19.06
N HIS A 120 -3.63 4.89 -20.38
CA HIS A 120 -2.53 4.14 -21.01
C HIS A 120 -1.17 4.73 -20.61
N GLU A 121 -1.05 6.06 -20.63
CA GLU A 121 0.19 6.75 -20.24
C GLU A 121 0.52 6.52 -18.75
N GLN A 122 -0.47 6.59 -17.86
CA GLN A 122 -0.27 6.36 -16.43
C GLN A 122 0.07 4.90 -16.12
N ILE A 123 -0.59 3.93 -16.76
CA ILE A 123 -0.30 2.49 -16.59
C ILE A 123 1.11 2.19 -17.09
N ALA A 124 1.51 2.76 -18.23
CA ALA A 124 2.85 2.60 -18.79
C ALA A 124 3.96 3.15 -17.87
N ASN A 125 3.62 3.97 -16.88
CA ASN A 125 4.54 4.55 -15.91
C ASN A 125 4.27 4.10 -14.46
N MET A 126 3.51 3.01 -14.25
CA MET A 126 3.22 2.50 -12.89
C MET A 126 4.48 2.05 -12.15
N ASP A 127 5.47 1.52 -12.86
CA ASP A 127 6.79 1.19 -12.31
C ASP A 127 7.43 2.39 -11.60
N VAL A 128 7.36 3.57 -12.24
CA VAL A 128 7.90 4.81 -11.68
C VAL A 128 7.09 5.28 -10.47
N VAL A 129 5.79 5.03 -10.42
CA VAL A 129 4.95 5.32 -9.23
C VAL A 129 5.42 4.50 -8.04
N TYR A 130 5.53 3.18 -8.17
CA TYR A 130 5.94 2.30 -7.07
C TYR A 130 7.40 2.55 -6.66
N LYS A 131 8.28 2.82 -7.64
CA LYS A 131 9.67 3.17 -7.38
C LYS A 131 9.81 4.47 -6.59
N ASN A 132 8.99 5.49 -6.86
CA ASN A 132 9.06 6.79 -6.17
C ASN A 132 8.26 6.86 -4.87
N ALA A 133 7.45 5.86 -4.55
CA ALA A 133 6.79 5.76 -3.26
C ALA A 133 7.82 5.70 -2.12
N GLU A 134 7.46 6.25 -0.96
CA GLU A 134 8.27 6.16 0.25
C GLU A 134 8.27 4.76 0.84
N LEU A 135 7.14 4.07 0.65
CA LEU A 135 6.80 2.73 1.08
C LEU A 135 5.62 2.26 0.23
N THR A 136 5.56 0.98 -0.06
CA THR A 136 4.37 0.32 -0.61
C THR A 136 3.75 -0.56 0.44
N ILE A 137 2.48 -0.34 0.75
CA ILE A 137 1.66 -1.26 1.53
C ILE A 137 1.24 -2.39 0.60
N VAL A 138 1.54 -3.62 0.98
CA VAL A 138 1.16 -4.81 0.23
C VAL A 138 0.09 -5.57 1.02
N ALA A 139 -1.13 -5.61 0.49
CA ALA A 139 -2.21 -6.44 1.01
C ALA A 139 -2.00 -7.89 0.53
N GLY A 140 -1.09 -8.60 1.19
CA GLY A 140 -0.75 -9.99 0.87
C GLY A 140 -1.79 -11.01 1.36
N ALA A 141 -2.70 -10.61 2.23
CA ALA A 141 -3.81 -11.42 2.71
C ALA A 141 -5.09 -11.13 1.92
N GLY A 142 -5.92 -12.16 1.75
CA GLY A 142 -7.20 -12.06 1.07
C GLY A 142 -7.12 -12.15 -0.45
N SER A 143 -8.30 -12.10 -1.07
CA SER A 143 -8.48 -12.26 -2.52
C SER A 143 -9.24 -11.12 -3.18
N ASN A 144 -9.66 -10.11 -2.42
CA ASN A 144 -10.43 -8.97 -2.93
C ASN A 144 -10.22 -7.69 -2.11
N ALA A 145 -10.74 -6.59 -2.66
CA ALA A 145 -10.60 -5.23 -2.15
C ALA A 145 -11.20 -5.02 -0.74
N ASP A 146 -12.17 -5.86 -0.35
CA ASP A 146 -12.91 -5.75 0.90
C ASP A 146 -12.37 -6.64 2.03
N TYR A 147 -11.29 -7.38 1.78
CA TYR A 147 -10.70 -8.24 2.80
C TYR A 147 -10.15 -7.46 4.01
N GLY A 148 -9.59 -6.28 3.77
CA GLY A 148 -8.93 -5.45 4.79
C GLY A 148 -7.48 -5.85 5.05
N LEU A 149 -6.78 -5.06 5.86
CA LEU A 149 -5.41 -5.32 6.30
C LEU A 149 -5.42 -5.93 7.72
N PRO A 150 -4.99 -7.20 7.88
CA PRO A 150 -4.96 -7.85 9.18
C PRO A 150 -4.18 -7.06 10.25
N GLY A 151 -4.86 -6.72 11.35
CA GLY A 151 -4.31 -6.03 12.52
C GLY A 151 -4.48 -4.51 12.52
N VAL A 152 -5.08 -3.92 11.48
CA VAL A 152 -5.33 -2.46 11.39
C VAL A 152 -6.64 -2.05 12.06
N SER A 153 -7.77 -2.61 11.60
CA SER A 153 -9.12 -2.27 12.05
C SER A 153 -9.85 -3.50 12.62
N GLU A 154 -10.92 -3.94 11.95
CA GLU A 154 -11.78 -5.07 12.32
C GLU A 154 -11.13 -6.41 11.99
N ARG A 155 -10.29 -6.47 10.95
CA ARG A 155 -9.63 -7.72 10.55
C ARG A 155 -8.56 -8.08 11.57
N HIS A 156 -8.80 -9.12 12.37
CA HIS A 156 -7.80 -9.63 13.31
C HIS A 156 -6.77 -10.52 12.61
N ARG A 157 -5.52 -10.44 13.10
CA ARG A 157 -4.48 -11.40 12.73
C ARG A 157 -4.73 -12.75 13.40
N THR A 158 -4.41 -13.83 12.69
CA THR A 158 -4.32 -15.19 13.24
C THR A 158 -3.37 -15.17 14.43
N GLN A 159 -3.87 -15.58 15.61
CA GLN A 159 -3.05 -15.57 16.81
C GLN A 159 -2.05 -16.71 16.77
N GLN A 160 -0.83 -16.40 17.17
CA GLN A 160 0.19 -17.40 17.42
C GLN A 160 -0.21 -18.20 18.66
N ILE A 161 -0.25 -19.52 18.54
CA ILE A 161 -0.56 -20.40 19.66
C ILE A 161 0.54 -20.20 20.71
N ASN A 162 0.13 -19.80 21.91
CA ASN A 162 0.98 -19.68 23.07
C ASN A 162 0.37 -20.49 24.22
N LEU A 163 1.23 -21.17 24.97
CA LEU A 163 0.88 -22.08 26.05
C LEU A 163 1.75 -21.75 27.25
N LYS A 164 1.13 -21.47 28.39
CA LYS A 164 1.84 -21.29 29.65
C LYS A 164 1.80 -22.60 30.43
N VAL A 165 2.97 -23.21 30.64
CA VAL A 165 3.12 -24.46 31.41
C VAL A 165 3.99 -24.14 32.63
N GLY A 166 3.36 -23.97 33.78
CA GLY A 166 4.04 -23.50 35.00
C GLY A 166 4.69 -22.13 34.80
N ARG A 167 6.03 -22.08 34.91
CA ARG A 167 6.85 -20.88 34.67
C ARG A 167 7.30 -20.72 33.21
N GLN A 168 7.06 -21.71 32.36
CA GLN A 168 7.48 -21.70 30.96
C GLN A 168 6.38 -21.13 30.07
N HIS A 169 6.80 -20.38 29.05
CA HIS A 169 5.92 -19.86 28.00
C HIS A 169 6.35 -20.46 26.67
N LEU A 170 5.57 -21.42 26.19
CA LEU A 170 5.77 -22.09 24.91
C LEU A 170 5.04 -21.30 23.84
N VAL A 171 5.72 -20.98 22.75
CA VAL A 171 5.13 -20.25 21.63
C VAL A 171 5.39 -21.07 20.38
N SER A 172 4.32 -21.44 19.66
CA SER A 172 4.44 -22.14 18.39
C SER A 172 5.14 -21.23 17.38
N THR A 173 6.13 -21.72 16.65
CA THR A 173 6.74 -20.95 15.57
C THR A 173 5.69 -20.65 14.51
N SER A 174 5.41 -19.37 14.24
CA SER A 174 4.58 -19.01 13.10
C SER A 174 5.22 -19.51 11.80
N SER A 175 4.40 -19.83 10.80
CA SER A 175 4.88 -20.15 9.45
C SER A 175 5.81 -19.05 8.94
N ASP A 176 6.82 -19.45 8.16
CA ASP A 176 7.73 -18.50 7.52
C ASP A 176 6.92 -17.44 6.75
N PRO A 177 7.02 -16.14 7.11
CA PRO A 177 6.26 -15.08 6.46
C PRO A 177 6.49 -15.02 4.95
N LEU A 178 7.70 -15.34 4.48
CA LEU A 178 8.02 -15.36 3.05
C LEU A 178 7.30 -16.50 2.34
N HIS A 179 7.33 -17.70 2.91
CA HIS A 179 6.59 -18.84 2.37
C HIS A 179 5.07 -18.55 2.34
N ALA A 180 4.50 -18.07 3.44
CA ALA A 180 3.07 -17.76 3.52
C ALA A 180 2.63 -16.72 2.46
N PHE A 181 3.47 -15.72 2.20
CA PHE A 181 3.19 -14.73 1.17
C PHE A 181 3.42 -15.26 -0.25
N LYS A 182 4.46 -16.05 -0.50
CA LYS A 182 4.69 -16.70 -1.80
C LYS A 182 3.51 -17.57 -2.23
N SER A 183 2.83 -18.21 -1.27
CA SER A 183 1.62 -19.02 -1.51
C SER A 183 0.32 -18.21 -1.53
N SER A 184 0.35 -16.89 -1.35
CA SER A 184 -0.85 -16.06 -1.27
C SER A 184 -1.53 -15.86 -2.62
N TYR A 185 -2.84 -15.58 -2.61
CA TYR A 185 -3.58 -15.21 -3.82
C TYR A 185 -2.99 -13.98 -4.51
N TYR A 186 -2.45 -13.03 -3.74
CA TYR A 186 -1.75 -11.85 -4.24
C TYR A 186 -0.64 -12.20 -5.25
N GLN A 187 0.13 -13.27 -5.01
CA GLN A 187 1.22 -13.71 -5.90
C GLN A 187 0.75 -14.37 -7.20
N THR A 188 -0.53 -14.75 -7.28
CA THR A 188 -1.09 -15.36 -8.51
C THR A 188 -1.45 -14.32 -9.58
N ARG A 189 -1.43 -13.03 -9.25
CA ARG A 189 -1.84 -11.94 -10.15
C ARG A 189 -0.62 -11.36 -10.86
N GLY A 190 -0.65 -11.32 -12.20
CA GLY A 190 0.51 -10.87 -12.98
C GLY A 190 0.93 -9.41 -12.72
N TRP A 191 -0.02 -8.52 -12.41
CA TRP A 191 0.29 -7.11 -12.18
C TRP A 191 0.97 -6.86 -10.84
N THR A 192 0.59 -7.59 -9.78
CA THR A 192 1.12 -7.38 -8.41
C THR A 192 2.63 -7.67 -8.32
N TYR A 193 3.15 -8.50 -9.23
CA TYR A 193 4.59 -8.76 -9.36
C TYR A 193 5.37 -7.51 -9.72
N GLN A 194 4.91 -6.74 -10.72
CA GLN A 194 5.57 -5.49 -11.12
C GLN A 194 5.56 -4.48 -9.97
N GLU A 195 4.40 -4.32 -9.32
CA GLU A 195 4.22 -3.39 -8.21
C GLU A 195 5.14 -3.72 -7.03
N TYR A 196 5.21 -5.01 -6.68
CA TYR A 196 6.11 -5.51 -5.65
C TYR A 196 7.58 -5.33 -6.04
N PHE A 197 7.96 -5.66 -7.28
CA PHE A 197 9.34 -5.61 -7.75
C PHE A 197 9.91 -4.18 -7.78
N PHE A 198 9.13 -3.21 -8.27
CA PHE A 198 9.58 -1.81 -8.36
C PHE A 198 9.55 -1.07 -7.01
N SER A 199 8.87 -1.62 -6.02
CA SER A 199 8.79 -1.03 -4.68
C SER A 199 10.11 -1.18 -3.91
N ARG A 200 10.75 -0.05 -3.60
CA ARG A 200 12.02 -0.02 -2.83
C ARG A 200 11.87 -0.47 -1.38
N ARG A 201 10.69 -0.25 -0.80
CA ARG A 201 10.35 -0.59 0.56
C ARG A 201 8.93 -1.13 0.56
N ARG A 202 8.72 -2.26 1.22
CA ARG A 202 7.43 -2.94 1.25
C ARG A 202 7.04 -3.24 2.69
N LEU A 203 5.80 -2.92 3.03
CA LEU A 203 5.18 -3.32 4.29
C LEU A 203 4.07 -4.31 3.94
N ILE A 204 4.33 -5.59 4.19
CA ILE A 204 3.50 -6.69 3.72
C ILE A 204 2.64 -7.19 4.87
N PHE A 205 1.34 -7.22 4.62
CA PHE A 205 0.33 -7.69 5.57
C PHE A 205 -0.14 -9.08 5.15
N SER A 206 0.17 -10.08 5.97
CA SER A 206 -0.39 -11.43 5.87
C SER A 206 -1.45 -11.66 6.96
N ASP A 207 -2.16 -12.79 6.90
CA ASP A 207 -3.16 -13.12 7.92
C ASP A 207 -2.59 -13.24 9.32
N SER A 208 -1.33 -13.64 9.46
CA SER A 208 -0.70 -13.86 10.77
C SER A 208 0.29 -12.75 11.17
N GLN A 209 0.94 -12.12 10.19
CA GLN A 209 2.13 -11.29 10.42
C GLN A 209 2.14 -10.02 9.57
N VAL A 210 2.90 -9.03 10.03
CA VAL A 210 3.26 -7.85 9.25
C VAL A 210 4.78 -7.81 9.23
N TYR A 211 5.37 -7.72 8.05
CA TYR A 211 6.81 -7.68 7.91
C TYR A 211 7.24 -6.63 6.88
N PHE A 212 8.48 -6.21 7.01
CA PHE A 212 9.06 -5.11 6.26
C PHE A 212 10.22 -5.61 5.43
N GLU A 213 10.21 -5.26 4.15
CA GLU A 213 11.29 -5.58 3.22
C GLU A 213 11.86 -4.31 2.61
N CYS A 214 13.19 -4.28 2.58
CA CYS A 214 14.10 -3.30 2.05
C CYS A 214 15.35 -4.12 1.67
#